data_AF-A0A842NKY5-F1
#
_entry.id   AF-A0A842NKY5-F1
#
_cell.length_a   1.000
_cell.length_b   1.000
_cell.length_c   1.000
_cell.angle_alpha   90.00
_cell.angle_beta   90.00
_cell.angle_gamma   90.00
#
_symmetry.space_group_name_H-M   'P 1'
#
loop_
_entity.id
_entity.type
_entity.pdbx_description
1 polymer ?
#
loop_
_entity_poly.entity_id
_entity_poly.type
_entity_poly.pdbx_seq_one_letter_code
_entity_poly.pdbx_strand_id
1 'polypeptide(L)' 'LAILCLVGESIGVTADLSEQIVQMAFESGLEFTKLDEGRRNHALHYTVNDRHTQDALMLLASKLDLLVPA' A
#
# COMPACT_ATOMS: atom_id res chain seq x y z
N LEU A 1 2.44 15.54 1.96
CA LEU A 1 2.85 14.21 1.46
C LEU A 1 3.15 13.31 2.65
N ALA A 2 2.65 12.07 2.64
CA ALA A 2 2.95 11.05 3.64
C ALA A 2 3.55 9.80 2.98
N ILE A 3 4.27 9.01 3.77
CA ILE A 3 4.81 7.71 3.33
C ILE A 3 4.01 6.61 4.03
N LEU A 4 3.51 5.67 3.23
CA LEU A 4 2.97 4.41 3.73
C LEU A 4 4.02 3.32 3.57
N CYS A 5 4.23 2.57 4.65
CA CYS A 5 5.11 1.41 4.70
C CYS A 5 4.27 0.17 5.00
N LEU A 6 4.21 -0.76 4.06
CA LEU A 6 3.61 -2.06 4.29
C LEU A 6 4.73 -3.07 4.55
N VAL A 7 4.70 -3.71 5.70
CA VAL A 7 5.72 -4.67 6.13
C VAL A 7 5.08 -6.04 6.29
N GLY A 8 5.72 -7.06 5.74
CA GLY A 8 5.25 -8.44 5.80
C GLY A 8 6.27 -9.39 5.20
N GLU A 9 6.27 -10.64 5.64
CA GLU A 9 7.16 -11.65 5.08
C GLU A 9 6.85 -11.86 3.58
N SER A 10 7.88 -11.84 2.75
CA SER A 10 7.80 -12.04 1.29
C SER A 10 6.92 -11.04 0.51
N ILE A 11 6.45 -9.96 1.14
CA ILE A 11 5.55 -8.97 0.53
C ILE A 11 6.14 -8.29 -0.71
N GLY A 12 7.46 -8.13 -0.76
CA GLY A 12 8.16 -7.50 -1.90
C GLY A 12 8.73 -8.48 -2.92
N VAL A 13 8.50 -9.79 -2.75
CA VAL A 13 8.89 -10.83 -3.71
C VAL A 13 7.86 -10.94 -4.84
N THR A 14 6.59 -10.65 -4.54
CA THR A 14 5.47 -10.78 -5.46
C THR A 14 5.23 -9.47 -6.19
N ALA A 15 5.65 -9.38 -7.46
CA ALA A 15 5.38 -8.21 -8.31
C ALA A 15 3.88 -7.87 -8.36
N ASP A 16 3.04 -8.91 -8.42
CA ASP A 16 1.58 -8.79 -8.52
C ASP A 16 0.96 -7.98 -7.38
N LEU A 17 1.49 -8.07 -6.15
CA LEU A 17 0.90 -7.37 -5.00
C LEU A 17 1.12 -5.86 -5.12
N SER A 18 2.32 -5.45 -5.55
CA SER A 18 2.63 -4.04 -5.73
C SER A 18 1.76 -3.40 -6.81
N GLU A 19 1.50 -4.12 -7.90
CA GLU A 19 0.63 -3.64 -8.99
C GLU A 19 -0.83 -3.59 -8.54
N GLN A 20 -1.30 -4.61 -7.81
CA GLN A 20 -2.65 -4.63 -7.23
C GLN A 20 -2.90 -3.47 -6.28
N ILE A 21 -1.92 -3.11 -5.44
CA ILE A 21 -2.02 -1.96 -4.52
C ILE A 21 -2.18 -0.64 -5.32
N VAL A 22 -1.37 -0.43 -6.36
CA VAL A 22 -1.43 0.79 -7.17
C VAL A 22 -2.75 0.87 -7.93
N GLN A 23 -3.19 -0.23 -8.54
CA GLN A 23 -4.45 -0.31 -9.28
C GLN A 23 -5.65 -0.04 -8.37
N MET A 24 -5.69 -0.66 -7.20
CA MET A 24 -6.74 -0.46 -6.20
C MET A 24 -6.81 1.00 -5.74
N ALA A 25 -5.65 1.62 -5.49
CA ALA A 25 -5.58 3.01 -5.09
C ALA A 25 -6.17 3.92 -6.19
N PHE A 26 -5.76 3.69 -7.46
CA PHE A 26 -6.29 4.41 -8.62
C PHE A 26 -7.82 4.27 -8.75
N GLU A 27 -8.37 3.06 -8.64
CA GLU A 27 -9.82 2.80 -8.69
C GLU A 27 -10.58 3.49 -7.55
N SER A 28 -9.93 3.70 -6.41
CA SER A 28 -10.50 4.38 -5.25
C SER A 28 -10.29 5.90 -5.26
N GLY A 29 -9.71 6.45 -6.33
CA GLY A 29 -9.36 7.88 -6.42
C GLY A 29 -8.21 8.31 -5.49
N LEU A 30 -7.47 7.34 -4.95
CA LEU A 30 -6.31 7.53 -4.09
C LEU A 30 -5.05 7.34 -4.91
N GLU A 31 -4.31 8.41 -5.20
CA GLU A 31 -3.09 8.30 -6.00
C GLU A 31 -1.93 7.83 -5.11
N PHE A 32 -1.47 6.58 -5.31
CA PHE A 32 -0.30 6.03 -4.64
C PHE A 32 0.87 5.98 -5.63
N THR A 33 2.00 6.58 -5.26
CA THR A 33 3.22 6.49 -6.06
C THR A 33 4.19 5.56 -5.36
N LYS A 34 4.53 4.45 -6.00
CA LYS A 34 5.54 3.50 -5.50
C LYS A 34 6.89 4.20 -5.40
N LEU A 35 7.58 4.02 -4.27
CA LEU A 35 8.98 4.42 -4.12
C LEU A 35 9.88 3.28 -4.61
N ASP A 36 10.79 3.60 -5.55
CA ASP A 36 11.82 2.67 -5.99
C ASP A 36 12.95 2.61 -4.97
N GLU A 37 13.00 1.53 -4.21
CA GLU A 37 14.02 1.29 -3.18
C GLU A 37 14.89 0.05 -3.46
N GLY A 38 14.87 -0.46 -4.69
CA GLY A 38 15.48 -1.74 -5.03
C GLY A 38 14.69 -2.96 -4.50
N ARG A 39 15.28 -4.15 -4.57
CA ARG A 39 14.64 -5.39 -4.08
C ARG A 39 14.67 -5.45 -2.55
N ARG A 40 13.52 -5.20 -1.92
CA ARG A 40 13.27 -5.55 -0.52
C ARG A 40 12.20 -6.62 -0.46
N ASN A 41 12.50 -7.76 0.16
CA ASN A 41 11.54 -8.86 0.23
C ASN A 41 10.48 -8.67 1.33
N HIS A 42 10.67 -7.70 2.23
CA HIS A 42 9.90 -7.56 3.47
C HIS A 42 9.11 -6.25 3.59
N ALA A 43 9.23 -5.33 2.64
CA ALA A 43 8.53 -4.05 2.70
C ALA A 43 8.20 -3.48 1.32
N LEU A 44 7.07 -2.77 1.24
CA LEU A 44 6.67 -1.94 0.12
C LEU A 44 6.41 -0.52 0.63
N HIS A 45 6.88 0.49 -0.11
CA HIS A 45 6.72 1.89 0.24
C HIS A 45 6.01 2.67 -0.85
N TYR A 46 5.09 3.54 -0.42
CA TYR A 46 4.29 4.38 -1.28
C TYR A 46 4.26 5.80 -0.73
N THR A 47 4.26 6.80 -1.61
CA THR A 47 3.85 8.16 -1.24
C THR A 47 2.38 8.36 -1.51
N VAL A 48 1.73 9.10 -0.61
CA VAL A 48 0.31 9.45 -0.71
C VAL A 48 0.10 10.91 -0.33
N ASN A 49 -1.00 11.49 -0.77
CA ASN A 49 -1.40 12.82 -0.33
C ASN A 49 -1.77 12.81 1.17
N ASP A 50 -1.22 13.72 1.97
CA ASP A 50 -1.37 13.69 3.43
C ASP A 50 -2.84 13.78 3.88
N ARG A 51 -3.66 14.56 3.19
CA ARG A 51 -5.11 14.65 3.40
C ARG A 51 -5.87 13.32 3.23
N HIS A 52 -5.27 12.33 2.56
CA HIS A 52 -5.89 11.03 2.32
C HIS A 52 -5.20 9.90 3.09
N THR A 53 -4.29 10.19 4.03
CA THR A 53 -3.52 9.17 4.75
C THR A 53 -4.43 8.16 5.46
N GLN A 54 -5.49 8.63 6.12
CA GLN A 54 -6.43 7.77 6.83
C GLN A 54 -7.25 6.89 5.88
N ASP A 55 -7.78 7.47 4.81
CA ASP A 55 -8.56 6.72 3.80
C ASP A 55 -7.69 5.67 3.11
N ALA A 56 -6.43 6.01 2.81
CA ALA A 56 -5.45 5.09 2.25
C ALA A 56 -5.14 3.91 3.18
N LEU A 57 -4.98 4.16 4.49
CA LEU A 57 -4.78 3.11 5.48
C LEU A 57 -6.00 2.20 5.61
N MET A 58 -7.21 2.77 5.64
CA MET A 58 -8.45 2.00 5.73
C MET A 58 -8.68 1.15 4.48
N LEU A 59 -8.45 1.71 3.30
CA LEU A 59 -8.53 0.97 2.03
C LEU A 59 -7.58 -0.22 2.05
N LEU A 60 -6.30 0.00 2.34
CA LEU A 60 -5.29 -1.06 2.41
C LEU A 60 -5.66 -2.12 3.45
N ALA A 61 -6.03 -1.71 4.66
CA ALA A 61 -6.39 -2.63 5.73
C ALA A 61 -7.61 -3.48 5.37
N SER A 62 -8.64 -2.89 4.76
CA SER A 62 -9.83 -3.63 4.33
C SER A 62 -9.56 -4.62 3.21
N LYS A 63 -8.69 -4.25 2.25
CA LYS A 63 -8.40 -5.07 1.07
C LYS A 63 -7.41 -6.19 1.33
N LEU A 64 -6.52 -5.99 2.31
CA LEU A 64 -5.57 -6.99 2.78
C LEU A 64 -6.11 -7.80 3.97
N ASP A 65 -7.39 -7.63 4.32
CA ASP A 65 -8.06 -8.31 5.43
C ASP A 65 -7.30 -8.19 6.77
N LEU A 66 -6.72 -7.00 7.01
CA LEU A 66 -5.96 -6.69 8.22
C LEU A 66 -6.84 -6.17 9.37
N LEU A 67 -8.13 -5.97 9.11
CA LEU A 67 -9.09 -5.48 10.09
C LEU A 67 -9.63 -6.67 10.89
N VAL A 68 -9.44 -6.66 12.21
CA VAL A 68 -10.08 -7.64 13.09
C VAL A 68 -11.58 -7.35 13.12
N PRO A 69 -12.46 -8.36 12.97
CA PRO A 69 -13.89 -8.17 13.14
C PRO A 69 -14.20 -7.60 14.54
N ALA A 70 -15.13 -6.63 14.59
CA ALA A 70 -15.59 -6.03 15.84
C ALA A 70 -16.37 -7.02 16.72
#